data_AF-A0A2U8W6Z5-F1
#
_entry.id   AF-A0A2U8W6Z5-F1
#
_cell.length_a   1.000
_cell.length_b   1.000
_cell.length_c   1.000
_cell.angle_alpha   90.00
_cell.angle_beta   90.00
_cell.angle_gamma   90.00
#
_symmetry.space_group_name_H-M   'P 1'
#
loop_
_entity.id
_entity.type
_entity.pdbx_description
1 polymer ?
#
loop_
_entity_poly.entity_id
_entity_poly.type
_entity_poly.pdbx_seq_one_letter_code
_entity_poly.pdbx_strand_id
1 'polypeptide(L)' 'MFKFDVHEVAPLKRAVTELVVSALSDASRPKAELVAELRQLETRARAFGAGAHIVQVLVSGRRLLGDREDLPAPPERRPA' A
#
# COMPACT_ATOMS: atom_id res chain seq x y z
N MET A 1 -12.94 -4.60 -14.11
CA MET A 1 -12.84 -5.59 -13.03
C MET A 1 -11.43 -6.16 -13.07
N PHE A 2 -10.51 -5.64 -12.25
CA PHE A 2 -9.12 -6.11 -12.23
C PHE A 2 -9.07 -7.44 -11.47
N LYS A 3 -8.99 -8.54 -12.21
CA LYS A 3 -8.62 -9.85 -11.66
C LYS A 3 -7.14 -9.74 -11.27
N PHE A 4 -6.85 -9.85 -9.99
CA PHE A 4 -5.48 -10.07 -9.53
C PHE A 4 -5.14 -11.51 -9.89
N ASP A 5 -4.49 -11.70 -11.03
CA ASP A 5 -3.94 -13.00 -11.38
C ASP A 5 -2.85 -13.33 -10.34
N VAL A 6 -3.07 -14.43 -9.62
CA VAL A 6 -2.29 -14.88 -8.46
C VAL A 6 -0.86 -15.26 -8.84
N HIS A 7 -0.53 -15.25 -10.13
CA HIS A 7 0.71 -15.78 -10.69
C HIS A 7 1.87 -14.81 -10.80
N GLU A 8 1.70 -13.48 -10.72
CA GLU A 8 2.84 -12.59 -10.96
C GLU A 8 2.99 -11.46 -9.94
N VAL A 9 3.89 -11.70 -8.99
CA VAL A 9 4.37 -10.71 -7.99
C VAL A 9 5.10 -9.54 -8.66
N ALA A 10 5.81 -9.82 -9.76
CA ALA A 10 6.66 -8.83 -10.42
C ALA A 10 5.87 -7.68 -11.10
N PRO A 11 4.80 -7.95 -11.90
CA PRO A 11 3.93 -6.91 -12.44
C PRO A 11 3.23 -6.11 -11.35
N LEU A 12 2.75 -6.74 -10.27
CA LEU A 12 2.12 -6.00 -9.18
C LEU A 12 3.11 -5.05 -8.51
N LYS A 13 4.30 -5.56 -8.16
CA LYS A 13 5.36 -4.74 -7.57
C LYS A 13 5.70 -3.55 -8.47
N ARG A 14 5.80 -3.79 -9.78
CA ARG A 14 6.06 -2.73 -10.77
C ARG A 14 4.93 -1.71 -10.82
N ALA A 15 3.68 -2.14 -10.91
CA ALA A 15 2.52 -1.26 -10.94
C ALA A 15 2.43 -0.39 -9.68
N VAL A 16 2.59 -0.98 -8.48
CA VAL A 16 2.60 -0.22 -7.22
C VAL A 16 3.78 0.75 -7.16
N THR A 17 4.95 0.35 -7.66
CA THR A 17 6.13 1.22 -7.72
C THR A 17 5.89 2.41 -8.64
N GLU A 18 5.42 2.20 -9.87
CA GLU A 18 5.12 3.25 -10.84
C GLU A 18 4.07 4.23 -10.30
N LEU A 19 3.03 3.69 -9.65
CA LEU A 19 1.96 4.46 -9.04
C LEU A 19 2.44 5.34 -7.87
N VAL A 20 3.28 4.78 -6.98
CA VAL A 20 3.88 5.54 -5.86
C VAL A 20 4.88 6.57 -6.38
N VAL A 21 5.75 6.22 -7.33
CA VAL A 21 6.72 7.15 -7.92
C VAL A 21 6.01 8.31 -8.61
N SER A 22 4.94 8.04 -9.36
CA SER A 22 4.11 9.07 -9.98
C SER A 22 3.56 10.05 -8.95
N ALA A 23 2.96 9.58 -7.84
CA ALA A 23 2.42 10.46 -6.82
C ALA A 23 3.47 11.16 -5.93
N LEU A 24 4.69 10.63 -5.86
CA LEU A 24 5.80 11.33 -5.22
C LEU A 24 6.39 12.42 -6.12
N SER A 25 6.35 12.21 -7.44
CA SER A 25 6.91 13.13 -8.44
C SER A 25 5.92 14.23 -8.84
N ASP A 26 4.62 13.93 -8.80
CA ASP A 26 3.56 14.86 -9.17
C ASP A 26 2.93 15.49 -7.92
N ALA A 27 3.23 16.78 -7.70
CA ALA A 27 2.67 17.55 -6.59
C ALA A 27 1.16 17.85 -6.75
N SER A 28 0.58 17.63 -7.94
CA SER A 28 -0.83 17.92 -8.22
C SER A 28 -1.78 16.79 -7.82
N ARG A 29 -1.29 15.54 -7.70
CA ARG A 29 -2.13 14.41 -7.30
C ARG A 29 -2.24 14.30 -5.77
N PRO A 30 -3.45 14.30 -5.20
CA PRO A 30 -3.62 14.15 -3.76
C PRO A 30 -3.14 12.77 -3.29
N LYS A 31 -2.09 12.74 -2.45
CA LYS A 31 -1.56 11.49 -1.86
C LYS A 31 -2.63 10.69 -1.10
N ALA A 32 -3.62 11.38 -0.54
CA ALA A 32 -4.74 10.77 0.19
C ALA A 32 -5.61 9.85 -0.69
N GLU A 33 -5.89 10.23 -1.93
CA GLU A 33 -6.66 9.41 -2.87
C GLU A 33 -5.89 8.13 -3.20
N LEU A 34 -4.58 8.24 -3.38
CA LEU A 34 -3.74 7.10 -3.67
C LEU A 34 -3.61 6.12 -2.49
N VAL A 35 -3.52 6.67 -1.28
CA VAL A 35 -3.58 5.86 -0.06
C VAL A 35 -4.92 5.11 0.02
N ALA A 36 -6.04 5.76 -0.32
CA ALA A 36 -7.35 5.11 -0.34
C ALA A 36 -7.44 4.00 -1.40
N GLU A 37 -6.90 4.21 -2.60
CA GLU A 37 -6.82 3.18 -3.64
C GLU A 37 -6.02 1.96 -3.16
N LEU A 38 -4.82 2.18 -2.61
CA LEU A 38 -3.98 1.09 -2.10
C LEU A 38 -4.62 0.34 -0.93
N ARG A 39 -5.37 1.03 -0.06
CA ARG A 39 -6.17 0.39 1.00
C ARG A 39 -7.24 -0.52 0.44
N GLN A 40 -7.98 -0.08 -0.58
CA GLN A 40 -9.00 -0.93 -1.21
C GLN A 40 -8.38 -2.18 -1.85
N LEU A 41 -7.23 -2.03 -2.50
CA LEU A 41 -6.50 -3.16 -3.07
C LEU A 41 -6.02 -4.12 -1.98
N GLU A 42 -5.52 -3.62 -0.85
CA GLU A 42 -5.11 -4.45 0.27
C GLU A 42 -6.28 -5.24 0.85
N THR A 43 -7.42 -4.58 1.09
CA THR A 43 -8.63 -5.23 1.59
C THR A 43 -9.08 -6.35 0.65
N ARG A 44 -9.06 -6.11 -0.67
CA ARG A 44 -9.37 -7.14 -1.66
C ARG A 44 -8.35 -8.28 -1.64
N ALA A 45 -7.06 -7.97 -1.65
CA ALA A 45 -5.99 -8.96 -1.59
C ALA A 45 -6.15 -9.89 -0.37
N ARG A 46 -6.45 -9.32 0.80
CA ARG A 46 -6.74 -10.10 2.02
C ARG A 46 -8.00 -10.96 1.86
N ALA A 47 -9.09 -10.39 1.36
CA ALA A 47 -10.36 -11.10 1.17
C ALA A 47 -10.26 -12.28 0.19
N PHE A 48 -9.42 -12.17 -0.83
CA PHE A 48 -9.18 -13.23 -1.81
C PHE A 48 -8.06 -14.20 -1.41
N GLY A 49 -7.49 -14.08 -0.21
CA GLY A 49 -6.41 -14.97 0.25
C GLY A 49 -5.12 -14.82 -0.56
N ALA A 50 -4.86 -13.63 -1.10
CA ALA A 50 -3.61 -13.36 -1.82
C ALA A 50 -2.40 -13.60 -0.92
N GLY A 51 -1.27 -13.95 -1.54
CA GLY A 51 -0.03 -14.22 -0.82
C GLY A 51 0.39 -13.03 0.07
N ALA A 52 0.97 -13.32 1.23
CA ALA A 52 1.41 -12.30 2.19
C ALA A 52 2.34 -11.23 1.58
N HIS A 53 3.14 -11.62 0.57
CA HIS A 53 4.01 -10.71 -0.16
C HIS A 53 3.24 -9.64 -0.98
N ILE A 54 2.07 -9.98 -1.54
CA ILE A 54 1.19 -9.03 -2.24
C ILE A 54 0.69 -7.97 -1.27
N VAL A 55 0.21 -8.41 -0.10
CA VAL A 55 -0.24 -7.52 0.98
C VAL A 55 0.89 -6.61 1.45
N GLN A 56 2.10 -7.15 1.64
CA GLN A 56 3.28 -6.36 2.04
C GLN A 56 3.66 -5.27 1.02
N VAL A 57 3.56 -5.55 -0.28
CA VAL A 57 3.83 -4.54 -1.32
C VAL A 57 2.84 -3.37 -1.20
N LEU A 58 1.56 -3.65 -1.01
CA LEU A 58 0.51 -2.63 -0.88
C LEU A 58 0.69 -1.79 0.39
N VAL A 59 0.92 -2.45 1.52
CA VAL A 59 1.24 -1.80 2.81
C VAL A 59 2.47 -0.90 2.69
N SER A 60 3.54 -1.39 2.05
CA SER A 60 4.78 -0.61 1.88
C SER A 60 4.53 0.63 1.02
N GLY A 61 3.75 0.50 -0.07
CA GLY A 61 3.36 1.64 -0.90
C GLY A 61 2.58 2.70 -0.11
N ARG A 62 1.62 2.28 0.72
CA ARG A 62 0.86 3.19 1.61
C ARG A 62 1.78 3.95 2.57
N ARG A 63 2.74 3.26 3.21
CA ARG A 63 3.68 3.87 4.16
C ARG A 63 4.58 4.92 3.49
N LEU A 64 5.05 4.66 2.26
CA LEU A 64 5.84 5.63 1.49
C LEU A 64 5.06 6.91 1.16
N LEU A 65 3.74 6.80 1.03
CA LEU A 65 2.84 7.94 0.81
C LEU A 65 2.43 8.65 2.12
N GLY A 66 2.94 8.19 3.26
CA GLY A 66 2.70 8.79 4.57
C GLY A 66 1.56 8.18 5.38
N ASP A 67 1.00 7.05 4.94
CA ASP A 67 -0.02 6.33 5.72
C ASP A 67 0.61 5.65 6.94
N ARG A 68 0.13 6.01 8.13
CA ARG A 68 0.66 5.54 9.41
C ARG A 68 -0.27 4.58 10.15
N GLU A 69 -1.44 4.25 9.60
CA GLU A 69 -2.41 3.39 10.31
C GLU A 69 -1.92 1.94 10.52
N ASP A 70 -0.93 1.51 9.73
CA ASP A 70 -0.33 0.18 9.87
C ASP A 70 1.00 0.20 10.65
N LEU A 71 1.36 1.35 11.25
CA LEU A 71 2.47 1.41 12.19
C LEU A 71 1.98 1.01 13.58
N PRO A 72 2.74 0.19 14.33
CA PRO A 72 2.44 -0.01 15.74
C PRO A 72 2.41 1.36 16.42
N ALA A 73 1.44 1.56 17.32
CA ALA A 73 1.35 2.78 18.09
C ALA A 73 2.73 3.10 18.72
N PRO A 74 3.17 4.37 18.72
CA PRO A 74 4.44 4.73 19.33
C PRO A 74 4.46 4.20 20.76
N PRO A 75 5.57 3.62 21.25
CA PRO A 75 5.65 3.17 22.62
C PRO A 75 5.32 4.37 23.53
N GLU A 76 4.26 4.24 24.34
CA GLU A 76 3.95 5.21 25.39
C GLU A 76 5.22 5.44 26.20
N ARG A 77 5.69 6.68 26.21
CA ARG A 77 6.78 7.08 27.10
C ARG A 77 6.24 6.97 28.51
N ARG A 78 6.50 5.85 29.18
CA ARG A 78 6.24 5.71 30.61
C ARG A 78 7.02 6.82 31.34
N PRO A 79 6.38 7.64 32.19
CA PRO A 79 7.12 8.55 33.04
C PRO A 79 8.04 7.72 33.96
N ALA A 80 9.27 8.18 34.10
CA ALA A 80 10.32 7.59 34.93
C ALA A 80 9.96 7.65 36.42
#